data_AF-A0A2S7J854-F1
#
_entry.id   AF-A0A2S7J854-F1
#
_cell.length_a   1.000
_cell.length_b   1.000
_cell.length_c   1.000
_cell.angle_alpha   90.00
_cell.angle_beta   90.00
_cell.angle_gamma   90.00
#
_symmetry.space_group_name_H-M   'P 1'
#
loop_
_entity.id
_entity.type
_entity.pdbx_description
1 polymer ?
#
loop_
_entity_poly.entity_id
_entity_poly.type
_entity_poly.pdbx_seq_one_letter_code
_entity_poly.pdbx_strand_id
1 'polypeptide(L)'
;MVAITATNSASPSLQATLSKTRIEQARREADSAEARASDLRAQADEAEREAQDRNQTARKLSTASTNSDSTYDSALRQQKSEVPPATQNFLERMYTAVSPKFAASGNALKTDSDTAPVVNSQGQATGRILDVSA
;
A
#
# COMPACT_ATOMS: atom_id res chain seq x y z
N MET A 1 73.33 -15.05 -34.64
CA MET A 1 73.65 -14.62 -33.27
C MET A 1 73.68 -13.11 -33.25
N VAL A 2 72.68 -12.46 -32.65
CA VAL A 2 72.69 -11.01 -32.43
C VAL A 2 72.56 -10.83 -30.93
N ALA A 3 73.66 -10.41 -30.31
CA ALA A 3 73.67 -9.96 -28.95
C ALA A 3 74.23 -8.53 -28.93
N ILE A 4 73.80 -7.85 -27.86
CA ILE A 4 74.38 -6.69 -27.19
C ILE A 4 73.89 -5.29 -27.63
N THR A 5 73.23 -4.65 -26.66
CA THR A 5 73.35 -3.24 -26.25
C THR A 5 72.24 -2.26 -26.65
N ALA A 6 71.27 -2.03 -25.75
CA ALA A 6 71.09 -0.76 -25.01
C ALA A 6 69.68 -0.69 -24.40
N THR A 7 69.49 -1.11 -23.14
CA THR A 7 68.24 -0.84 -22.39
C THR A 7 68.50 -0.36 -20.96
N ASN A 8 69.75 0.01 -20.61
CA ASN A 8 70.10 0.35 -19.22
C ASN A 8 70.60 1.78 -19.02
N SER A 9 70.18 2.73 -19.87
CA SER A 9 70.53 4.16 -19.74
C SER A 9 69.30 5.05 -19.49
N ALA A 10 68.31 4.56 -18.75
CA ALA A 10 67.36 5.47 -18.10
C ALA A 10 68.02 5.93 -16.79
N SER A 11 68.51 7.17 -16.77
CA SER A 11 69.08 7.81 -15.59
C SER A 11 68.17 7.56 -14.35
N PRO A 12 68.71 7.18 -13.18
CA PRO A 12 67.92 6.86 -11.98
C PRO A 12 66.88 7.93 -11.61
N SER A 13 67.12 9.18 -12.00
CA SER A 13 66.20 10.31 -11.83
C SER A 13 64.89 10.17 -12.61
N LEU A 14 64.89 9.65 -13.83
CA LEU A 14 63.66 9.48 -14.64
C LEU A 14 62.77 8.36 -14.11
N GLN A 15 63.35 7.26 -13.63
CA GLN A 15 62.61 6.18 -12.96
C GLN A 15 62.00 6.67 -11.64
N ALA A 16 62.72 7.49 -10.88
CA ALA A 16 62.23 8.11 -9.64
C ALA A 16 61.09 9.13 -9.89
N THR A 17 61.13 9.89 -10.99
CA THR A 17 60.02 10.79 -11.36
C THR A 17 58.77 10.01 -11.78
N LEU A 18 58.94 8.91 -12.53
CA LEU A 18 57.83 8.03 -12.93
C LEU A 18 57.19 7.29 -11.73
N SER A 19 57.98 6.86 -10.74
CA SER A 19 57.43 6.25 -9.53
C SER A 19 56.71 7.28 -8.65
N LYS A 20 57.27 8.49 -8.49
CA LYS A 20 56.62 9.58 -7.76
C LYS A 20 55.27 9.98 -8.37
N THR A 21 55.22 10.13 -9.69
CA THR A 21 53.95 10.48 -10.39
C THR A 21 52.90 9.39 -10.24
N ARG A 22 53.28 8.10 -10.31
CA ARG A 22 52.35 6.98 -10.03
C ARG A 22 51.83 6.98 -8.60
N ILE A 23 52.67 7.29 -7.61
CA ILE A 23 52.26 7.38 -6.21
C ILE A 23 51.30 8.55 -6.00
N GLU A 24 51.59 9.71 -6.59
CA GLU A 24 50.71 10.88 -6.51
C GLU A 24 49.37 10.65 -7.21
N GLN A 25 49.35 9.93 -8.33
CA GLN A 25 48.12 9.52 -9.00
C GLN A 25 47.33 8.54 -8.12
N ALA A 26 47.98 7.50 -7.59
CA ALA A 26 47.34 6.51 -6.72
C ALA A 26 46.75 7.16 -5.45
N ARG A 27 47.41 8.18 -4.88
CA ARG A 27 46.87 8.95 -3.76
C ARG A 27 45.57 9.67 -4.13
N ARG A 28 45.55 10.41 -5.25
CA ARG A 28 44.32 11.08 -5.70
C ARG A 28 43.19 10.11 -5.98
N GLU A 29 43.51 8.96 -6.57
CA GLU A 29 42.52 7.89 -6.82
C GLU A 29 41.97 7.34 -5.50
N ALA A 30 42.83 7.06 -4.52
CA ALA A 30 42.44 6.63 -3.18
C ALA A 30 41.57 7.67 -2.46
N ASP A 31 41.97 8.94 -2.46
CA ASP A 31 41.21 10.04 -1.84
C ASP A 31 39.81 10.16 -2.49
N SER A 32 39.74 10.02 -3.82
CA SER A 32 38.45 10.04 -4.55
C SER A 32 37.59 8.81 -4.24
N ALA A 33 38.19 7.66 -3.99
CA ALA A 33 37.50 6.43 -3.65
C ALA A 33 36.96 6.49 -2.21
N GLU A 34 37.74 7.06 -1.29
CA GLU A 34 37.34 7.26 0.11
C GLU A 34 36.17 8.25 0.20
N ALA A 35 36.23 9.37 -0.53
CA ALA A 35 35.12 10.32 -0.61
C ALA A 35 33.83 9.64 -1.11
N ARG A 36 33.91 8.88 -2.22
CA ARG A 36 32.75 8.14 -2.74
C ARG A 36 32.24 7.09 -1.76
N ALA A 37 33.13 6.39 -1.07
CA ALA A 37 32.73 5.39 -0.07
C ALA A 37 32.02 6.03 1.13
N SER A 38 32.50 7.20 1.57
CA SER A 38 31.85 8.00 2.63
C SER A 38 30.45 8.46 2.19
N ASP A 39 30.33 8.98 0.97
CA ASP A 39 29.04 9.43 0.43
C ASP A 39 28.04 8.27 0.31
N LEU A 40 28.48 7.10 -0.18
CA LEU A 40 27.64 5.91 -0.27
C LEU A 40 27.20 5.40 1.10
N ARG A 41 28.08 5.44 2.11
CA ARG A 41 27.70 5.11 3.49
C ARG A 41 26.67 6.08 4.04
N ALA A 42 26.86 7.38 3.85
CA ALA A 42 25.89 8.38 4.29
C ALA A 42 24.52 8.19 3.61
N GLN A 43 24.50 7.87 2.32
CA GLN A 43 23.27 7.54 1.59
C GLN A 43 22.60 6.27 2.11
N ALA A 44 23.38 5.23 2.41
CA ALA A 44 22.87 3.98 2.97
C ALA A 44 22.26 4.19 4.36
N ASP A 45 22.93 4.95 5.23
CA ASP A 45 22.44 5.27 6.57
C ASP A 45 21.13 6.06 6.51
N GLU A 46 21.01 7.01 5.59
CA GLU A 46 19.78 7.79 5.42
C GLU A 46 18.64 6.93 4.87
N ALA A 47 18.91 6.08 3.87
CA ALA A 47 17.94 5.14 3.34
C ALA A 47 17.47 4.13 4.41
N GLU A 48 18.37 3.69 5.30
CA GLU A 48 18.03 2.81 6.41
C GLU A 48 17.12 3.52 7.42
N ARG A 49 17.41 4.77 7.79
CA ARG A 49 16.51 5.57 8.65
C ARG A 49 15.13 5.73 8.02
N GLU A 50 15.06 6.08 6.74
CA GLU A 50 13.80 6.24 6.04
C GLU A 50 13.01 4.93 5.99
N ALA A 51 13.67 3.80 5.72
CA ALA A 51 13.04 2.48 5.73
C ALA A 51 12.50 2.12 7.12
N GLN A 52 13.24 2.44 8.19
CA GLN A 52 12.78 2.24 9.56
C GLN A 52 11.54 3.09 9.88
N ASP A 53 11.52 4.37 9.51
CA ASP A 53 10.39 5.26 9.74
C ASP A 53 9.13 4.83 8.96
N ARG A 54 9.31 4.45 7.69
CA ARG A 54 8.22 3.87 6.87
C ARG A 54 7.67 2.58 7.47
N ASN A 55 8.53 1.70 7.98
CA ASN A 55 8.10 0.48 8.66
C ASN A 55 7.32 0.76 9.95
N GLN A 56 7.76 1.73 10.76
CA GLN A 56 7.02 2.15 11.95
C GLN A 56 5.66 2.73 11.59
N THR A 57 5.60 3.55 10.55
CA THR A 57 4.36 4.14 10.04
C THR A 57 3.41 3.08 9.51
N ALA A 58 3.91 2.11 8.74
CA ALA A 58 3.12 0.97 8.26
C ALA A 58 2.56 0.14 9.42
N ARG A 59 3.36 -0.12 10.46
CA ARG A 59 2.89 -0.80 11.68
C ARG A 59 1.79 -0.01 12.38
N LYS A 60 1.97 1.30 12.59
CA LYS A 60 0.94 2.17 13.19
C LYS A 60 -0.35 2.20 12.37
N LEU A 61 -0.25 2.23 11.04
CA LEU A 61 -1.41 2.22 10.16
C LEU A 61 -2.13 0.86 10.20
N SER A 62 -1.39 -0.24 10.21
CA SER A 62 -1.96 -1.59 10.31
C SER A 62 -2.72 -1.81 11.62
N THR A 63 -2.19 -1.33 12.76
CA THR A 63 -2.88 -1.41 14.04
C THR A 63 -4.10 -0.48 14.09
N ALA A 64 -3.99 0.74 13.54
CA ALA A 64 -5.14 1.64 13.41
C ALA A 64 -6.26 1.03 12.56
N SER A 65 -5.92 0.45 11.40
CA SER A 65 -6.87 -0.23 10.50
C SER A 65 -7.58 -1.40 11.18
N THR A 66 -6.85 -2.22 11.94
CA THR A 66 -7.42 -3.35 12.68
C THR A 66 -8.40 -2.89 13.75
N ASN A 67 -8.10 -1.77 14.44
CA ASN A 67 -8.98 -1.21 15.46
C ASN A 67 -10.25 -0.57 14.86
N SER A 68 -10.14 0.09 13.70
CA SER A 68 -11.31 0.60 12.96
C SER A 68 -12.19 -0.54 12.45
N ASP A 69 -11.61 -1.59 11.87
CA ASP A 69 -12.37 -2.76 11.42
C ASP A 69 -13.07 -3.43 12.61
N SER A 70 -12.40 -3.63 13.75
CA SER A 70 -13.04 -4.18 14.95
C SER A 70 -14.25 -3.37 15.44
N THR A 71 -14.26 -2.05 15.23
CA THR A 71 -15.38 -1.19 15.65
C THR A 71 -16.61 -1.43 14.78
N TYR A 72 -16.44 -1.66 13.48
CA TYR A 72 -17.55 -1.98 12.58
C TYR A 72 -17.92 -3.47 12.57
N ASP A 73 -16.96 -4.36 12.82
CA ASP A 73 -17.17 -5.81 12.88
C ASP A 73 -17.89 -6.23 14.17
N SER A 74 -17.68 -5.51 15.27
CA SER A 74 -18.47 -5.68 16.51
C SER A 74 -19.93 -5.24 16.33
N ALA A 75 -20.19 -4.19 15.56
CA ALA A 75 -21.55 -3.76 15.21
C ALA A 75 -22.26 -4.78 14.30
N LEU A 76 -21.55 -5.43 13.38
CA LEU A 76 -22.11 -6.52 12.55
C LEU A 76 -22.36 -7.80 13.36
N ARG A 77 -21.42 -8.20 14.23
CA ARG A 77 -21.54 -9.44 15.03
C ARG A 77 -22.63 -9.37 16.11
N GLN A 78 -23.01 -8.18 16.56
CA GLN A 78 -24.12 -8.01 17.49
C GLN A 78 -25.50 -8.20 16.86
N GLN A 79 -25.61 -8.35 15.53
CA GLN A 79 -26.86 -8.76 14.89
C GLN A 79 -27.09 -10.27 15.02
N LYS A 80 -26.97 -10.83 16.23
CA LYS A 80 -27.72 -12.04 16.55
C LYS A 80 -29.16 -11.60 16.76
N SER A 81 -29.94 -11.67 15.68
CA SER A 81 -31.39 -11.52 15.72
C SER A 81 -31.93 -12.28 16.94
N GLU A 82 -32.62 -11.54 17.81
CA GLU A 82 -33.24 -12.04 19.05
C GLU A 82 -34.27 -13.14 18.77
N VAL A 83 -34.70 -13.21 17.52
CA VAL A 83 -35.66 -14.19 17.01
C VAL A 83 -34.95 -15.50 16.67
N PRO A 84 -35.34 -16.64 17.28
CA PRO A 84 -34.78 -17.94 16.96
C PRO A 84 -34.83 -18.23 15.44
N PRO A 85 -33.81 -18.92 14.86
CA PRO A 85 -33.75 -19.18 13.42
C PRO A 85 -34.96 -19.96 12.89
N ALA A 86 -35.62 -20.78 13.73
CA ALA A 86 -36.86 -21.45 13.38
C ALA A 86 -38.02 -20.48 13.09
N THR A 87 -38.12 -19.41 13.88
CA THR A 87 -39.15 -18.38 13.70
C THR A 87 -38.87 -17.53 12.46
N GLN A 88 -37.59 -17.25 12.17
CA GLN A 88 -37.20 -16.56 10.93
C GLN A 88 -37.58 -17.38 9.70
N ASN A 89 -37.26 -18.68 9.69
CA ASN A 89 -37.64 -19.61 8.63
C ASN A 89 -39.16 -19.73 8.46
N PHE A 90 -39.91 -19.71 9.58
CA PHE A 90 -41.37 -19.74 9.53
C PHE A 90 -41.94 -18.47 8.88
N LEU A 91 -41.46 -17.29 9.28
CA LEU A 91 -41.88 -16.01 8.72
C LEU A 91 -41.51 -15.90 7.24
N GLU A 92 -40.34 -16.38 6.84
CA GLU A 92 -39.90 -16.43 5.45
C GLU A 92 -40.83 -17.32 4.61
N ARG A 93 -41.10 -18.57 5.06
CA ARG A 93 -42.02 -19.49 4.37
C ARG A 93 -43.43 -18.93 4.28
N MET A 94 -43.91 -18.26 5.33
CA MET A 94 -45.22 -17.61 5.32
C MET A 94 -45.24 -16.45 4.32
N TYR A 95 -44.19 -15.63 4.28
CA TYR A 95 -44.07 -14.56 3.29
C TYR A 95 -44.04 -15.11 1.86
N THR A 96 -43.23 -16.13 1.56
CA THR A 96 -43.17 -16.73 0.21
C THR A 96 -44.50 -17.36 -0.21
N ALA A 97 -45.25 -17.93 0.73
CA ALA A 97 -46.56 -18.53 0.45
C ALA A 97 -47.64 -17.48 0.16
N VAL A 98 -47.53 -16.29 0.77
CA VAL A 98 -48.55 -15.23 0.66
C VAL A 98 -48.14 -14.13 -0.33
N SER A 99 -46.85 -13.98 -0.65
CA SER A 99 -46.34 -13.01 -1.62
C SER A 99 -46.99 -13.06 -3.01
N PRO A 100 -47.28 -14.24 -3.62
CA PRO A 100 -48.03 -14.25 -4.88
C PRO A 100 -49.45 -13.71 -4.73
N LYS A 101 -50.06 -13.81 -3.54
CA LYS A 101 -51.38 -13.22 -3.25
C LYS A 101 -51.32 -11.72 -3.01
N PHE A 102 -50.24 -11.20 -2.42
CA PHE A 102 -50.00 -9.75 -2.28
C PHE A 102 -49.69 -9.09 -3.63
N ALA A 103 -48.92 -9.75 -4.50
CA ALA A 103 -48.69 -9.30 -5.87
C ALA A 103 -50.00 -9.30 -6.67
N ALA A 104 -50.82 -10.35 -6.52
CA ALA A 104 -52.14 -10.42 -7.16
C ALA A 104 -53.16 -9.42 -6.59
N SER A 105 -53.04 -9.01 -5.33
CA SER A 105 -53.92 -8.03 -4.68
C SER A 105 -53.54 -6.57 -4.98
N GLY A 106 -52.54 -6.32 -5.85
CA GLY A 106 -52.10 -4.97 -6.22
C GLY A 106 -51.16 -4.29 -5.23
N ASN A 107 -50.66 -5.01 -4.21
CA ASN A 107 -49.71 -4.53 -3.19
C ASN A 107 -48.29 -5.07 -3.45
N ALA A 108 -47.88 -5.17 -4.72
CA ALA A 108 -46.48 -5.41 -5.03
C ALA A 108 -45.65 -4.22 -4.54
N LEU A 109 -44.52 -4.48 -3.86
CA LEU A 109 -43.50 -3.46 -3.64
C LEU A 109 -43.14 -2.89 -5.01
N LYS A 110 -43.35 -1.59 -5.20
CA LYS A 110 -43.00 -0.93 -6.45
C LYS A 110 -41.49 -1.02 -6.62
N THR A 111 -41.03 -1.85 -7.56
CA THR A 111 -39.63 -1.95 -7.98
C THR A 111 -39.34 -0.74 -8.87
N ASP A 112 -39.33 0.41 -8.24
CA ASP A 112 -39.27 1.71 -8.87
C ASP A 112 -37.80 2.15 -8.93
N SER A 113 -36.99 1.44 -9.72
CA SER A 113 -35.55 1.72 -9.88
C SER A 113 -35.25 3.10 -10.48
N ASP A 114 -36.25 3.73 -11.11
CA ASP A 114 -36.17 5.04 -11.77
C ASP A 114 -36.97 6.16 -11.07
N THR A 115 -37.53 5.91 -9.87
CA THR A 115 -38.37 6.93 -9.21
C THR A 115 -37.55 8.06 -8.61
N ALA A 116 -38.04 9.29 -8.83
CA ALA A 116 -37.41 10.51 -8.34
C ALA A 116 -37.19 10.46 -6.81
N PRO A 117 -36.08 11.03 -6.30
CA PRO A 117 -35.77 11.02 -4.88
C PRO A 117 -36.94 11.58 -4.06
N VAL A 118 -37.24 10.94 -2.93
CA VAL A 118 -38.26 11.48 -2.02
C VAL A 118 -37.75 12.82 -1.49
N VAL A 119 -38.53 13.87 -1.71
CA VAL A 119 -38.21 15.23 -1.25
C VAL A 119 -39.03 15.56 0.00
N ASN A 120 -38.40 16.20 0.98
CA ASN A 120 -39.11 16.69 2.16
C ASN A 120 -39.96 17.93 1.81
N SER A 121 -40.77 18.40 2.76
CA SER A 121 -41.61 19.61 2.61
C SER A 121 -40.81 20.91 2.39
N GLN A 122 -39.49 20.84 2.52
CA GLN A 122 -38.53 21.93 2.31
C GLN A 122 -37.80 21.78 0.95
N GLY A 123 -38.18 20.79 0.13
CA GLY A 123 -37.64 20.57 -1.22
C GLY A 123 -36.30 19.83 -1.27
N GLN A 124 -35.81 19.29 -0.16
CA GLN A 124 -34.54 18.57 -0.09
C GLN A 124 -34.75 17.08 -0.32
N ALA A 125 -33.96 16.47 -1.21
CA ALA A 125 -33.98 15.03 -1.45
C ALA A 125 -33.42 14.28 -0.24
N THR A 126 -34.27 13.49 0.43
CA THR A 126 -33.91 12.74 1.65
C THR A 126 -33.55 11.27 1.38
N GLY A 127 -33.75 10.76 0.17
CA GLY A 127 -33.25 9.44 -0.20
C GLY A 127 -33.89 8.81 -1.44
N ARG A 128 -33.40 7.62 -1.79
CA ARG A 128 -33.96 6.71 -2.80
C ARG A 128 -34.24 5.35 -2.14
N ILE A 129 -35.30 4.68 -2.57
CA ILE A 129 -35.59 3.30 -2.16
C ILE A 129 -34.81 2.39 -3.11
N LEU A 130 -33.86 1.62 -2.59
CA LEU A 130 -33.08 0.63 -3.33
C LEU A 130 -33.58 -0.77 -2.96
N ASP A 131 -33.89 -1.59 -3.95
CA ASP A 131 -34.07 -3.02 -3.74
C ASP A 131 -32.69 -3.68 -3.61
N VAL A 132 -32.45 -4.35 -2.48
CA VAL A 132 -31.16 -4.98 -2.15
C VAL A 132 -31.14 -6.48 -2.46
N SER A 133 -32.17 -7.00 -3.13
CA SER A 133 -32.20 -8.38 -3.61
C SER A 133 -31.55 -8.50 -5.00
N ALA A 134 -30.22 -8.56 -5.04
CA ALA A 134 -29.45 -8.87 -6.25
C ALA A 134 -28.52 -10.07 -6.01
#